data_AF-A0A523VDY7-F1
#
_entry.id   AF-A0A523VDY7-F1
#
_cell.length_a   1.000
_cell.length_b   1.000
_cell.length_c   1.000
_cell.angle_alpha   90.00
_cell.angle_beta   90.00
_cell.angle_gamma   90.00
#
_symmetry.space_group_name_H-M   'P 1'
#
loop_
_entity.id
_entity.type
_entity.pdbx_description
1 polymer ?
#
loop_
_entity_poly.entity_id
_entity_poly.type
_entity_poly.pdbx_seq_one_letter_code
_entity_poly.pdbx_strand_id
1 'polypeptide(L)'
;MYVSFLREAGELAGLDVSEAVARLEETIASIPQLAAAVREIRLEEAAASFRRIADCEAEAYALLQGTAGAHPQQAVPVEGT
;
A
#
# COMPACT_ATOMS: atom_id res chain seq x y z
N MET A 1 -9.31 -7.49 -1.56
CA MET A 1 -8.47 -8.70 -1.69
C MET A 1 -7.00 -8.40 -1.45
N TYR A 2 -6.40 -7.40 -2.13
CA TYR A 2 -5.00 -7.03 -1.88
C TYR A 2 -4.75 -6.43 -0.47
N VAL A 3 -5.60 -5.47 -0.04
CA VAL A 3 -5.49 -4.84 1.29
C VAL A 3 -5.69 -5.83 2.45
N SER A 4 -6.67 -6.74 2.32
CA SER A 4 -6.94 -7.77 3.34
C SER A 4 -5.75 -8.73 3.50
N PHE A 5 -5.12 -9.12 2.39
CA PHE A 5 -3.89 -9.92 2.42
C PHE A 5 -2.76 -9.20 3.16
N LEU A 6 -2.56 -7.90 2.91
CA LEU A 6 -1.51 -7.14 3.60
C LEU A 6 -1.75 -7.06 5.11
N ARG A 7 -3.00 -6.85 5.55
CA ARG A 7 -3.35 -6.86 6.98
C ARG A 7 -3.03 -8.21 7.62
N GLU A 8 -3.48 -9.31 7.02
CA GLU A 8 -3.21 -10.67 7.52
C GLU A 8 -1.70 -10.97 7.56
N ALA A 9 -0.95 -10.60 6.52
CA ALA A 9 0.50 -10.79 6.47
C ALA A 9 1.23 -9.97 7.54
N GLY A 10 0.79 -8.73 7.78
CA GLY A 10 1.31 -7.88 8.86
C GLY A 10 1.08 -8.52 10.23
N GLU A 11 -0.13 -9.00 10.50
CA GLU A 11 -0.46 -9.71 11.75
C GLU A 11 0.40 -10.96 11.95
N LEU A 12 0.54 -11.80 10.91
CA LEU A 12 1.38 -13.01 10.96
C LEU A 12 2.86 -12.71 11.18
N ALA A 13 3.36 -11.59 10.66
CA ALA A 13 4.75 -11.17 10.79
C ALA A 13 5.01 -10.31 12.05
N GLY A 14 3.97 -9.97 12.82
CA GLY A 14 4.09 -9.01 13.93
C GLY A 14 4.48 -7.60 13.47
N LEU A 15 4.12 -7.23 12.24
CA LEU A 15 4.39 -5.93 11.64
C LEU A 15 3.13 -5.05 11.66
N ASP A 16 3.30 -3.80 12.08
CA ASP A 16 2.25 -2.81 11.91
C ASP A 16 2.29 -2.25 10.49
N VAL A 17 1.32 -2.66 9.67
CA VAL A 17 1.13 -2.20 8.29
C VAL A 17 -0.09 -1.27 8.15
N SER A 18 -0.68 -0.83 9.25
CA SER A 18 -1.95 -0.10 9.25
C SER A 18 -1.91 1.18 8.42
N GLU A 19 -0.82 1.94 8.52
CA GLU A 19 -0.66 3.19 7.78
C GLU A 19 -0.45 2.96 6.28
N ALA A 20 0.35 1.95 5.90
CA ALA A 20 0.51 1.57 4.50
C ALA A 20 -0.82 1.13 3.88
N VAL A 21 -1.61 0.37 4.64
CA VAL A 21 -2.94 -0.05 4.23
C VAL A 21 -3.88 1.14 4.05
N ALA A 22 -3.88 2.11 4.96
CA ALA A 22 -4.72 3.30 4.84
C ALA A 22 -4.44 4.07 3.53
N ARG A 23 -3.17 4.21 3.14
CA ARG A 23 -2.80 4.83 1.86
C ARG A 23 -3.29 4.05 0.64
N LEU A 24 -3.24 2.72 0.67
CA LEU A 24 -3.79 1.89 -0.40
C LEU A 24 -5.32 1.98 -0.48
N GLU A 25 -6.00 2.10 0.65
CA GLU A 25 -7.45 2.33 0.70
C GLU A 25 -7.83 3.70 0.10
N GLU A 26 -7.02 4.74 0.34
CA GLU A 26 -7.20 6.05 -0.33
C GLU A 26 -7.03 5.98 -1.85
N THR A 27 -6.08 5.19 -2.34
CA THR A 27 -5.95 4.91 -3.78
C THR A 27 -7.23 4.32 -4.35
N ILE A 28 -7.78 3.28 -3.71
CA ILE A 28 -9.01 2.62 -4.15
C ILE A 28 -10.19 3.61 -4.12
N ALA A 29 -10.28 4.43 -3.07
CA ALA A 29 -11.33 5.44 -2.92
C ALA A 29 -11.27 6.54 -3.99
N SER A 30 -10.09 6.78 -4.59
CA SER A 30 -9.89 7.79 -5.63
C SER A 30 -10.31 7.31 -7.03
N ILE A 31 -10.45 5.99 -7.25
CA ILE A 31 -10.77 5.38 -8.55
C ILE A 31 -12.11 5.87 -9.12
N PRO A 32 -13.22 5.98 -8.35
CA PRO A 32 -14.50 6.48 -8.89
C PRO A 32 -14.41 7.91 -9.44
N GLN A 33 -13.68 8.79 -8.74
CA GLN A 33 -13.48 10.18 -9.18
C GLN A 33 -12.65 10.22 -10.48
N LEU A 34 -11.56 9.45 -10.54
CA LEU A 34 -10.78 9.30 -11.77
C LEU A 34 -11.64 8.78 -12.93
N ALA A 35 -12.42 7.73 -12.70
CA ALA A 35 -13.27 7.13 -13.73
C ALA A 35 -14.36 8.09 -14.21
N ALA A 36 -14.91 8.94 -13.34
CA ALA A 36 -15.84 10.00 -13.73
C ALA A 36 -15.14 11.06 -14.59
N ALA A 37 -13.98 11.57 -14.15
CA ALA A 37 -13.21 12.57 -14.88
C ALA A 37 -12.79 12.08 -16.28
N VAL A 38 -12.36 10.83 -16.41
CA VAL A 38 -12.00 10.22 -17.70
C VAL A 38 -13.23 10.10 -18.62
N ARG A 39 -14.37 9.60 -18.11
CA ARG A 39 -15.61 9.46 -18.90
C ARG A 39 -16.12 10.79 -19.44
N GLU A 40 -15.93 11.86 -18.68
CA GLU A 40 -16.38 13.21 -19.03
C GLU A 40 -15.29 14.04 -19.73
N ILE A 41 -14.14 13.44 -20.05
CA ILE A 41 -13.01 14.09 -20.73
C ILE A 41 -12.49 15.31 -19.93
N ARG A 42 -12.61 15.28 -18.59
CA ARG A 42 -12.06 16.28 -17.68
C ARG A 42 -10.61 15.95 -17.36
N LEU A 43 -9.73 16.19 -18.34
CA LEU A 43 -8.34 15.70 -18.33
C LEU A 43 -7.50 16.23 -17.16
N GLU A 44 -7.70 17.48 -16.75
CA GLU A 44 -6.99 18.07 -15.62
C GLU A 44 -7.34 17.38 -14.30
N GLU A 45 -8.63 17.10 -14.08
CA GLU A 45 -9.10 16.38 -12.90
C GLU A 45 -8.66 14.90 -12.91
N ALA A 46 -8.65 14.28 -14.09
CA ALA A 46 -8.10 12.94 -14.25
C ALA A 46 -6.60 12.90 -13.91
N ALA A 47 -5.83 13.87 -14.39
CA ALA A 47 -4.41 13.99 -14.09
C ALA A 47 -4.15 14.22 -12.59
N ALA A 48 -4.95 15.07 -11.94
CA ALA A 48 -4.87 15.27 -10.49
C ALA A 48 -5.19 13.99 -9.72
N SER A 49 -6.20 13.23 -10.15
CA SER A 49 -6.57 11.95 -9.54
C SER A 49 -5.46 10.90 -9.70
N PHE A 50 -4.86 10.81 -10.89
CA PHE A 50 -3.69 9.94 -11.11
C PHE A 50 -2.51 10.31 -10.22
N ARG A 51 -2.23 11.61 -10.07
CA ARG A 51 -1.16 12.07 -9.18
C ARG A 51 -1.41 11.64 -7.74
N ARG A 52 -2.63 11.86 -7.24
CA ARG A 52 -3.00 11.45 -5.88
C ARG A 52 -2.82 9.95 -5.67
N ILE A 53 -3.24 9.12 -6.64
CA ILE A 53 -3.05 7.67 -6.60
C ILE A 53 -1.56 7.32 -6.52
N ALA A 54 -0.73 7.91 -7.39
CA ALA A 54 0.71 7.65 -7.41
C ALA A 54 1.38 8.05 -6.09
N ASP A 55 1.02 9.20 -5.52
CA ASP A 55 1.55 9.67 -4.23
C ASP A 55 1.18 8.70 -3.10
N CYS A 56 -0.10 8.27 -3.03
CA CYS A 56 -0.56 7.32 -2.03
C CYS A 56 0.14 5.95 -2.15
N GLU A 57 0.30 5.43 -3.37
CA GLU A 57 1.01 4.17 -3.61
C GLU A 57 2.50 4.26 -3.26
N ALA A 58 3.15 5.38 -3.59
CA ALA A 58 4.55 5.61 -3.25
C ALA A 58 4.77 5.66 -1.72
N GLU A 59 3.89 6.37 -1.01
CA GLU A 59 3.92 6.43 0.47
C GLU A 59 3.65 5.07 1.10
N ALA A 60 2.64 4.33 0.62
CA ALA A 60 2.35 2.98 1.09
C ALA A 60 3.58 2.06 0.93
N TYR A 61 4.24 2.13 -0.22
CA TYR A 61 5.43 1.34 -0.50
C TYR A 61 6.61 1.71 0.39
N ALA A 62 6.83 3.00 0.64
CA ALA A 62 7.87 3.48 1.57
C ALA A 62 7.63 2.97 3.00
N LEU A 63 6.38 3.03 3.48
CA LEU A 63 5.99 2.50 4.79
C LEU A 63 6.24 1.00 4.90
N LEU A 64 5.85 0.22 3.89
CA LEU A 64 6.10 -1.22 3.87
C LEU A 64 7.60 -1.56 3.87
N GLN A 65 8.42 -0.85 3.10
CA GLN A 65 9.87 -1.04 3.15
C GLN A 65 10.46 -0.71 4.53
N GLY A 66 9.99 0.37 5.16
CA GLY A 66 10.41 0.73 6.52
C GLY A 66 10.08 -0.35 7.54
N THR A 67 8.90 -0.97 7.44
CA THR A 67 8.50 -2.08 8.33
C THR A 67 9.33 -3.35 8.11
N ALA A 68 9.70 -3.67 6.86
CA ALA A 68 10.52 -4.83 6.55
C ALA A 68 11.98 -4.70 7.02
N GLY A 69 12.51 -3.47 7.09
CA GLY A 69 13.87 -3.18 7.59
C GLY A 69 14.00 -3.18 9.11
N ALA A 70 12.89 -3.18 9.86
CA ALA A 70 12.87 -3.11 11.32
C ALA A 70 12.89 -4.48 12.03
N HIS A 71 12.75 -5.58 11.29
CA HIS A 71 12.90 -6.93 11.86
C HIS A 71 14.40 -7.28 11.96
N PRO A 72 14.96 -7.50 13.17
CA PRO A 72 16.23 -8.19 13.26
C PRO A 72 16.04 -9.56 12.61
N GLN A 73 16.94 -9.93 11.68
CA GLN A 73 17.01 -11.28 11.14
C GLN A 73 16.98 -12.27 12.31
N GLN A 74 15.83 -12.88 12.58
CA GLN A 74 15.81 -14.08 13.39
C GLN A 74 16.47 -15.15 12.54
N ALA A 75 17.76 -15.33 12.79
CA ALA A 75 18.52 -16.45 12.29
C ALA A 75 17.79 -17.72 12.72
N VAL A 76 17.13 -18.38 11.76
CA VAL A 76 16.65 -19.73 11.96
C VAL A 76 17.91 -20.57 12.17
N PRO A 77 18.12 -21.18 13.35
CA PRO A 77 19.25 -22.06 13.53
C PRO A 77 19.02 -23.24 12.59
N VAL A 78 19.95 -23.42 11.65
CA VAL A 78 20.06 -24.69 10.93
C VAL A 78 20.52 -25.70 11.97
N GLU A 79 19.58 -26.37 12.62
CA GLU A 79 19.90 -27.53 13.46
C GLU A 79 20.49 -28.59 12.54
N GLY A 80 21.80 -28.77 12.64
CA GLY A 80 22.47 -29.93 12.11
C GLY A 80 22.21 -31.12 13.02
N THR A 81 21.64 -32.19 12.46
CA THR A 81 22.12 -33.58 12.54
C THR A 81 21.28 -34.47 11.65
#